data_AF-A0A355UEJ0-F1
#
_entry.id   AF-A0A355UEJ0-F1
#
_cell.length_a   1.000
_cell.length_b   1.000
_cell.length_c   1.000
_cell.angle_alpha   90.00
_cell.angle_beta   90.00
_cell.angle_gamma   90.00
#
_symmetry.space_group_name_H-M   'P 1'
#
loop_
_entity.id
_entity.type
_entity.pdbx_description
1 polymer ?
#
loop_
_entity_poly.entity_id
_entity_poly.type
_entity_poly.pdbx_seq_one_letter_code
_entity_poly.pdbx_strand_id
1 'polypeptide(L)' 'MKVVGFSFIRNAVKFDYPIVESITSILPICDEFIIALG' A
#
# COMPACT_ATOMS: atom_id res chain seq x y z
N MET A 1 -14.66 13.55 5.80
CA MET A 1 -13.78 13.66 4.62
C MET A 1 -13.37 12.24 4.26
N LYS A 2 -13.48 11.80 3.00
CA LYS A 2 -13.06 10.44 2.60
C LYS A 2 -11.70 10.51 1.92
N VAL A 3 -10.69 9.84 2.46
CA VAL A 3 -9.33 9.81 1.89
C VAL A 3 -9.04 8.41 1.39
N VAL A 4 -8.77 8.28 0.10
CA VAL A 4 -8.43 7.02 -0.55
C VAL A 4 -6.99 7.09 -1.06
N GLY A 5 -6.15 6.16 -0.62
CA GLY A 5 -4.80 6.01 -1.13
C GLY A 5 -4.74 4.99 -2.28
N PHE A 6 -3.78 5.17 -3.19
CA PHE A 6 -3.50 4.17 -4.22
C PHE A 6 -1.99 3.99 -4.40
N SER A 7 -1.58 2.78 -4.77
CA SER A 7 -0.18 2.48 -5.10
C SER A 7 -0.06 1.34 -6.12
N PHE A 8 1.12 1.23 -6.71
CA PHE A 8 1.50 0.13 -7.59
C PHE A 8 2.60 -0.68 -6.94
N ILE A 9 2.44 -2.00 -6.91
CA ILE A 9 3.44 -2.91 -6.33
C ILE A 9 3.85 -3.92 -7.39
N ARG A 10 5.16 -4.05 -7.60
CA ARG A 10 5.75 -5.02 -8.52
C ARG A 10 6.90 -5.77 -7.87
N ASN A 11 6.87 -7.09 -7.97
CA ASN A 11 7.93 -7.98 -7.47
C ASN A 11 8.33 -7.74 -5.99
N ALA A 12 7.40 -7.30 -5.14
CA ALA A 12 7.71 -6.94 -3.74
C ALA A 12 8.36 -8.07 -2.95
N VAL A 13 7.89 -9.30 -3.15
CA VAL A 13 8.47 -10.50 -2.50
C VAL A 13 9.87 -10.79 -3.03
N LYS A 14 10.13 -10.60 -4.33
CA LYS A 14 11.44 -10.88 -4.94
C LYS A 14 12.52 -9.90 -4.48
N PHE A 15 12.13 -8.66 -4.21
CA PHE A 15 13.03 -7.60 -3.77
C PHE A 15 12.94 -7.32 -2.27
N ASP A 16 12.21 -8.14 -1.52
CA ASP A 16 12.03 -8.02 -0.07
C ASP A 16 11.62 -6.60 0.36
N TYR A 17 10.73 -5.97 -0.42
CA TYR A 17 10.22 -4.65 -0.09
C TYR A 17 9.32 -4.73 1.15
N PRO A 18 9.44 -3.78 2.11
CA PRO A 18 8.64 -3.73 3.32
C PRO A 18 7.22 -3.20 3.03
N ILE A 19 6.48 -3.94 2.19
CA ILE A 19 5.14 -3.54 1.74
C ILE A 19 4.11 -3.58 2.87
N VAL A 20 4.27 -4.50 3.83
CA VAL A 20 3.34 -4.66 4.95
C VAL A 20 3.42 -3.45 5.87
N GLU A 21 4.63 -3.04 6.25
CA GLU A 21 4.91 -1.87 7.07
C GLU A 21 4.44 -0.60 6.37
N SER A 22 4.70 -0.49 5.06
CA SER A 22 4.26 0.65 4.25
C SER A 22 2.74 0.80 4.26
N ILE A 23 2.00 -0.29 4.01
CA ILE A 23 0.52 -0.29 4.02
C ILE A 23 -0.01 -0.01 5.43
N THR A 24 0.60 -0.62 6.45
CA THR A 24 0.17 -0.45 7.85
C THR A 24 0.40 0.97 8.34
N SER A 25 1.42 1.67 7.83
CA SER A 25 1.68 3.07 8.18
C SER A 25 0.67 4.06 7.60
N ILE A 26 0.08 3.75 6.44
CA ILE A 26 -0.87 4.64 5.74
C ILE A 26 -2.33 4.33 6.08
N LEU A 27 -2.66 3.10 6.48
CA LEU A 27 -4.01 2.70 6.90
C LEU A 27 -4.67 3.61 7.97
N PRO A 28 -3.97 4.18 8.97
CA PRO A 28 -4.58 5.06 9.97
C PRO A 28 -5.05 6.42 9.45
N ILE A 29 -4.58 6.83 8.27
CA ILE A 29 -4.86 8.15 7.68
C ILE A 29 -5.78 8.08 6.45
N CYS A 30 -6.10 6.87 5.99
CA CYS A 30 -6.96 6.63 4.83
C CYS A 30 -8.15 5.75 5.22
N ASP A 31 -9.31 6.00 4.63
CA ASP A 31 -10.47 5.13 4.79
C ASP A 31 -10.36 3.86 3.93
N GLU A 32 -9.66 3.95 2.79
CA GLU A 32 -9.45 2.86 1.84
C GLU A 32 -8.09 3.00 1.15
N PHE A 33 -7.45 1.87 0.84
CA PHE A 33 -6.16 1.83 0.15
C PHE A 33 -6.18 0.78 -0.96
N ILE A 34 -6.03 1.22 -2.21
CA ILE A 34 -6.09 0.35 -3.39
C ILE A 34 -4.68 0.08 -3.90
N ILE A 35 -4.36 -1.19 -4.14
CA ILE A 35 -3.06 -1.60 -4.65
C ILE A 35 -3.24 -2.29 -6.00
N ALA A 36 -2.59 -1.76 -7.03
CA ALA A 36 -2.43 -2.41 -8.31
C ALA A 36 -1.17 -3.28 -8.30
N LEU A 37 -1.34 -4.58 -8.44
CA LEU A 37 -0.26 -5.58 -8.50
C LEU A 37 0.18 -5.83 -9.94
N GLY A 38 1.51 -5.87 -10.18
CA GLY A 38 2.10 -6.17 -11.49
C GLY A 38 3.53 -6.72 -11.45
#